data_AF-A0A401KM52-F1
#
_entry.id   AF-A0A401KM52-F1
#
_cell.length_a   1.000
_cell.length_b   1.000
_cell.length_c   1.000
_cell.angle_alpha   90.00
_cell.angle_beta   90.00
_cell.angle_gamma   90.00
#
_symmetry.space_group_name_H-M   'P 1'
#
loop_
_entity.id
_entity.type
_entity.pdbx_description
1 polymer ?
#
loop_
_entity_poly.entity_id
_entity_poly.type
_entity_poly.pdbx_seq_one_letter_code
_entity_poly.pdbx_strand_id
1 'polypeptide(L)'
;MPRRRSNRLQRPYRPYRPPQGLQPNMPRAPDEYLRDVQCILCGDILYDNRGVWRAHYRALYQAAGSVELSGIGYKSGWIPLKVPTDPDKRWDTMGDDFCTVSDLPCWPRDLFILHEICWQRLVEHITQDSVNYSDLYDVLTRLPFPAERGASSYFSYMEGTELYQTPLLIHLLQSKREQPICAAELQNKLDRSYNATDCFRQLPIELIELLGGYLSTQDYLNSRLASRSMGVLFHKQRFWKTKFDINGERGLLNYLVKEHQNLDFDWRLLYHSTCRLRCSRLFDITIRLWEINRWIREALICKSRGTFASFMDFGGRALQYYHNTMWPETKYRQTVRIPPDLIKIGVSAFIELGESEVTIRGLELIRASGPSILLGEKIPGSLVFVEEVDDHGGGRPDWDEDNRTSYCFPGIEVILDAQTLQGFMITNTVNGRLTHLQLIRLNGFSKPIGICYLNGASYVFQMDDIVNLVVEFDMSSNLRQLGIQGFGSNQKAEEWERDGYYKITRDDDDDDDE
;
A
#
# COMPACT_ATOMS: atom_id res chain seq x y z
N MET A 1 51.82 32.30 -30.86
CA MET A 1 51.02 31.10 -31.22
C MET A 1 49.55 31.36 -30.89
N PRO A 2 48.69 31.55 -31.90
CA PRO A 2 47.25 31.41 -31.77
C PRO A 2 46.72 30.26 -32.66
N ARG A 3 45.87 29.39 -32.11
CA ARG A 3 45.23 28.29 -32.85
C ARG A 3 44.07 28.81 -33.70
N ARG A 4 44.06 28.37 -34.97
CA ARG A 4 43.06 28.66 -36.00
C ARG A 4 41.71 28.02 -35.67
N ARG A 5 40.63 28.75 -35.98
CA ARG A 5 39.26 28.26 -36.17
C ARG A 5 39.21 27.21 -37.30
N SER A 6 38.45 26.13 -37.12
CA SER A 6 37.91 25.34 -38.23
C SER A 6 36.39 25.28 -38.11
N ASN A 7 35.72 25.76 -39.17
CA ASN A 7 34.28 25.65 -39.40
C ASN A 7 33.84 24.17 -39.45
N ARG A 8 32.79 23.80 -38.70
CA ARG A 8 31.93 22.66 -39.05
C ARG A 8 30.56 23.20 -39.46
N LEU A 9 30.17 22.85 -40.68
CA LEU A 9 28.91 23.14 -41.33
C LEU A 9 27.75 22.50 -40.57
N GLN A 10 26.68 23.28 -40.31
CA GLN A 10 25.38 22.77 -39.88
C GLN A 10 24.82 21.82 -40.94
N ARG A 11 24.46 20.59 -40.55
CA ARG A 11 23.58 19.73 -41.36
C ARG A 11 22.12 20.06 -41.02
N PRO A 12 21.21 20.12 -41.99
CA PRO A 12 19.81 20.44 -41.74
C PRO A 12 19.08 19.27 -41.08
N TYR A 13 18.23 19.59 -40.11
CA TYR A 13 17.34 18.67 -39.41
C TYR A 13 16.42 17.95 -40.40
N ARG A 14 16.42 16.61 -40.40
CA ARG A 14 15.39 15.81 -41.07
C ARG A 14 14.41 15.33 -40.00
N PRO A 15 13.10 15.62 -40.12
CA PRO A 15 12.12 15.05 -39.20
C PRO A 15 12.08 13.52 -39.36
N TYR A 16 12.16 12.83 -38.24
CA TYR A 16 12.07 11.37 -38.18
C TYR A 16 10.70 10.92 -38.71
N ARG A 17 10.70 9.99 -39.67
CA ARG A 17 9.53 9.17 -40.02
C ARG A 17 9.79 7.77 -39.48
N PRO A 18 8.89 7.17 -38.69
CA PRO A 18 9.07 5.81 -38.20
C PRO A 18 9.12 4.83 -39.38
N PRO A 19 9.93 3.76 -39.29
CA PRO A 19 9.93 2.73 -40.30
C PRO A 19 8.55 2.08 -40.38
N GLN A 20 7.96 2.06 -41.58
CA GLN A 20 6.73 1.31 -41.84
C GLN A 20 7.04 -0.17 -41.65
N GLY A 21 6.50 -0.79 -40.59
CA GLY A 21 6.54 -2.25 -40.44
C GLY A 21 6.69 -2.84 -39.03
N LEU A 22 6.76 -2.05 -37.95
CA LEU A 22 6.76 -2.63 -36.59
C LEU A 22 5.34 -2.90 -36.12
N GLN A 23 4.98 -4.19 -36.03
CA GLN A 23 3.68 -4.61 -35.49
C GLN A 23 3.65 -4.43 -33.96
N PRO A 24 2.54 -3.97 -33.35
CA PRO A 24 2.44 -3.64 -31.92
C PRO A 24 2.57 -4.80 -30.90
N ASN A 25 3.00 -6.00 -31.31
CA ASN A 25 2.76 -7.24 -30.54
C ASN A 25 3.94 -8.23 -30.48
N MET A 26 5.21 -7.79 -30.47
CA MET A 26 6.29 -8.71 -30.10
C MET A 26 6.57 -8.64 -28.58
N PRO A 27 6.30 -9.71 -27.80
CA PRO A 27 6.78 -9.77 -26.43
C PRO A 27 8.32 -9.75 -26.44
N ARG A 28 8.91 -9.10 -25.42
CA ARG A 28 10.36 -9.17 -25.15
C ARG A 28 10.80 -10.63 -24.98
N ALA A 29 12.11 -10.88 -25.01
CA ALA A 29 12.61 -12.20 -24.68
C ALA A 29 12.24 -12.56 -23.21
N PRO A 30 11.86 -13.81 -22.89
CA PRO A 30 11.36 -14.21 -21.55
C PRO A 30 12.28 -13.83 -20.38
N ASP A 31 13.58 -13.75 -20.62
CA ASP A 31 14.62 -13.38 -19.66
C ASP A 31 14.58 -11.90 -19.23
N GLU A 32 13.97 -11.01 -20.02
CA GLU A 32 13.76 -9.61 -19.64
C GLU A 32 12.58 -9.45 -18.67
N TYR A 33 11.53 -10.28 -18.81
CA TYR A 33 10.37 -10.29 -17.90
C TYR A 33 10.69 -10.89 -16.53
N LEU A 34 11.68 -11.78 -16.46
CA LEU A 34 12.04 -12.49 -15.23
C LEU A 34 13.03 -11.73 -14.32
N ARG A 35 13.48 -10.54 -14.74
CA ARG A 35 14.46 -9.71 -14.00
C ARG A 35 13.85 -9.08 -12.75
N ASP A 36 12.65 -8.54 -12.87
CA ASP A 36 11.99 -7.72 -11.85
C ASP A 36 10.68 -8.34 -11.36
N VAL A 37 10.62 -9.68 -11.32
CA VAL A 37 9.44 -10.40 -10.82
C VAL A 37 9.25 -10.11 -9.34
N GLN A 38 8.09 -9.56 -9.01
CA GLN A 38 7.72 -9.16 -7.65
C GLN A 38 6.66 -10.09 -7.06
N CYS A 39 6.70 -10.21 -5.74
CA CYS A 39 5.62 -10.83 -4.99
C CYS A 39 4.40 -9.89 -4.96
N ILE A 40 3.22 -10.37 -5.38
CA ILE A 40 1.99 -9.57 -5.43
C ILE A 40 1.55 -9.02 -4.05
N LEU A 41 1.94 -9.70 -2.96
CA LEU A 41 1.56 -9.30 -1.60
C LEU A 41 2.48 -8.24 -1.02
N CYS A 42 3.81 -8.41 -1.11
CA CYS A 42 4.75 -7.49 -0.46
C CYS A 42 5.37 -6.46 -1.42
N GLY A 43 5.27 -6.71 -2.73
CA GLY A 43 5.90 -5.91 -3.77
C GLY A 43 7.38 -6.09 -3.95
N ASP A 44 7.97 -7.00 -3.19
CA ASP A 44 9.41 -7.16 -3.18
C ASP A 44 9.86 -8.13 -4.27
N ILE A 45 11.06 -7.89 -4.80
CA ILE A 45 11.63 -8.71 -5.86
C ILE A 45 12.03 -10.08 -5.33
N LEU A 46 11.98 -11.09 -6.20
CA LEU A 46 12.64 -12.36 -5.94
C LEU A 46 14.16 -12.18 -6.09
N TYR A 47 14.95 -12.29 -5.02
CA TYR A 47 16.41 -12.27 -5.12
C TYR A 47 17.14 -12.77 -3.86
N ASP A 48 18.08 -13.70 -4.01
CA ASP A 48 18.79 -14.36 -2.90
C ASP A 48 19.85 -13.50 -2.20
N ASN A 49 20.52 -12.61 -2.94
CA ASN A 49 21.71 -11.91 -2.41
C ASN A 49 21.43 -10.87 -1.30
N ARG A 50 20.16 -10.64 -0.94
CA ARG A 50 19.70 -9.71 0.10
C ARG A 50 18.86 -10.38 1.19
N GLY A 51 18.80 -11.72 1.21
CA GLY A 51 18.13 -12.50 2.26
C GLY A 51 17.45 -13.75 1.74
N VAL A 52 17.75 -14.90 2.35
CA VAL A 52 17.32 -16.25 1.95
C VAL A 52 15.79 -16.37 1.80
N TRP A 53 15.01 -15.60 2.55
CA TRP A 53 13.54 -15.66 2.48
C TRP A 53 12.98 -15.13 1.13
N ARG A 54 13.67 -14.17 0.48
CA ARG A 54 13.24 -13.59 -0.82
C ARG A 54 13.42 -14.54 -1.99
N ALA A 55 14.32 -15.50 -1.83
CA ALA A 55 14.61 -16.49 -2.85
C ALA A 55 13.54 -17.58 -2.88
N HIS A 56 12.80 -17.81 -1.79
CA HIS A 56 11.76 -18.84 -1.73
C HIS A 56 10.41 -18.27 -2.18
N TYR A 57 9.79 -18.92 -3.17
CA TYR A 57 8.55 -18.44 -3.77
C TYR A 57 7.62 -19.57 -4.21
N ARG A 58 6.35 -19.22 -4.42
CA ARG A 58 5.32 -20.03 -5.08
C ARG A 58 4.70 -19.23 -6.21
N ALA A 59 4.09 -19.94 -7.16
CA ALA A 59 3.25 -19.39 -8.20
C ALA A 59 1.81 -19.87 -8.03
N LEU A 60 0.86 -18.95 -8.11
CA LEU A 60 -0.56 -19.25 -8.30
C LEU A 60 -0.91 -18.88 -9.74
N TYR A 61 -1.37 -19.83 -10.54
CA TYR A 61 -1.50 -19.62 -11.99
C TYR A 61 -2.70 -20.35 -12.56
N GLN A 62 -3.23 -19.84 -13.67
CA GLN A 62 -4.31 -20.49 -14.40
C GLN A 62 -3.74 -21.45 -15.45
N ALA A 63 -4.10 -22.72 -15.38
CA ALA A 63 -3.70 -23.75 -16.34
C ALA A 63 -4.92 -24.58 -16.76
N ALA A 64 -5.13 -24.73 -18.07
CA ALA A 64 -6.18 -25.59 -18.65
C ALA A 64 -7.60 -25.38 -18.07
N GLY A 65 -7.94 -24.16 -17.65
CA GLY A 65 -9.25 -23.82 -17.07
C GLY A 65 -9.38 -24.06 -15.57
N SER A 66 -8.34 -24.55 -14.89
CA SER A 66 -8.21 -24.58 -13.43
C SER A 66 -7.18 -23.57 -12.93
N VAL A 67 -7.28 -23.20 -11.65
CA VAL A 67 -6.22 -22.46 -10.96
C VAL A 67 -5.45 -23.42 -10.09
N GLU A 68 -4.12 -23.39 -10.23
CA GLU A 68 -3.20 -24.28 -9.54
C GLU A 68 -2.19 -23.49 -8.70
N LEU A 69 -1.76 -24.11 -7.60
CA LEU A 69 -0.69 -23.59 -6.75
C LEU A 69 0.54 -24.49 -6.94
N SER A 70 1.69 -23.87 -7.19
CA SER A 70 2.95 -24.60 -7.27
C SER A 70 3.52 -24.99 -5.90
N GLY A 71 4.49 -25.90 -5.91
CA GLY A 71 5.41 -26.10 -4.79
C GLY A 71 6.34 -24.90 -4.57
N ILE A 72 7.30 -25.04 -3.66
CA ILE A 72 8.22 -23.98 -3.26
C ILE A 72 9.44 -23.96 -4.20
N GLY A 73 9.51 -22.96 -5.06
CA GLY A 73 10.68 -22.64 -5.88
C GLY A 73 11.78 -21.91 -5.11
N TYR A 74 12.98 -21.86 -5.69
CA TYR A 74 14.11 -21.09 -5.17
C TYR A 74 14.82 -20.33 -6.28
N LYS A 75 15.07 -19.03 -6.07
CA LYS A 75 15.74 -18.16 -7.05
C LYS A 75 17.18 -17.90 -6.61
N SER A 76 18.11 -18.68 -7.16
CA SER A 76 19.56 -18.54 -6.93
C SER A 76 20.30 -17.68 -7.97
N GLY A 77 19.63 -17.22 -9.05
CA GLY A 77 20.28 -16.49 -10.14
C GLY A 77 19.35 -16.03 -11.28
N TRP A 78 19.92 -15.87 -12.47
CA TRP A 78 19.32 -15.23 -13.66
C TRP A 78 18.68 -16.19 -14.68
N ILE A 79 18.43 -17.46 -14.35
CA ILE A 79 18.07 -18.51 -15.32
C ILE A 79 16.91 -19.32 -14.74
N PRO A 80 15.96 -19.77 -15.58
CA PRO A 80 14.55 -19.40 -15.48
C PRO A 80 13.90 -19.82 -14.16
N LEU A 81 12.85 -19.10 -13.76
CA LEU A 81 12.08 -19.45 -12.57
C LEU A 81 11.49 -20.85 -12.74
N LYS A 82 11.80 -21.73 -11.79
CA LYS A 82 11.32 -23.11 -11.74
C LYS A 82 10.51 -23.31 -10.48
N VAL A 83 9.36 -23.93 -10.63
CA VAL A 83 8.51 -24.32 -9.51
C VAL A 83 8.15 -25.79 -9.62
N PRO A 84 8.13 -26.54 -8.49
CA PRO A 84 7.57 -27.88 -8.48
C PRO A 84 6.08 -27.83 -8.85
N THR A 85 5.59 -28.81 -9.59
CA THR A 85 4.16 -28.90 -9.92
C THR A 85 3.31 -29.37 -8.73
N ASP A 86 3.92 -30.12 -7.82
CA ASP A 86 3.30 -30.57 -6.57
C ASP A 86 3.43 -29.47 -5.49
N PRO A 87 2.30 -28.98 -4.92
CA PRO A 87 2.31 -27.93 -3.91
C PRO A 87 3.06 -28.29 -2.62
N ASP A 88 3.25 -29.58 -2.32
CA ASP A 88 3.94 -30.03 -1.11
C ASP A 88 5.46 -30.24 -1.33
N LYS A 89 5.93 -30.14 -2.57
CA LYS A 89 7.36 -30.27 -2.90
C LYS A 89 8.11 -28.95 -2.82
N ARG A 90 9.42 -29.07 -2.67
CA ARG A 90 10.38 -27.96 -2.66
C ARG A 90 11.38 -28.13 -3.81
N TRP A 91 12.03 -27.04 -4.16
CA TRP A 91 13.06 -26.99 -5.19
C TRP A 91 14.19 -28.03 -5.01
N ASP A 92 14.49 -28.42 -3.77
CA ASP A 92 15.51 -29.42 -3.40
C ASP A 92 14.95 -30.85 -3.35
N THR A 93 13.63 -31.03 -3.44
CA THR A 93 12.94 -32.34 -3.39
C THR A 93 12.15 -32.66 -4.66
N MET A 94 12.15 -31.77 -5.66
CA MET A 94 11.32 -31.90 -6.86
C MET A 94 11.78 -33.00 -7.84
N GLY A 95 13.07 -33.31 -7.90
CA GLY A 95 13.61 -34.17 -8.97
C GLY A 95 13.35 -33.56 -10.35
N ASP A 96 12.74 -34.33 -11.26
CA ASP A 96 12.33 -33.86 -12.60
C ASP A 96 10.89 -33.30 -12.62
N ASP A 97 10.16 -33.31 -11.50
CA ASP A 97 8.77 -32.85 -11.38
C ASP A 97 8.70 -31.33 -11.17
N PHE A 98 9.16 -30.56 -12.15
CA PHE A 98 9.10 -29.10 -12.15
C PHE A 98 8.58 -28.55 -13.48
N CYS A 99 8.01 -27.35 -13.44
CA CYS A 99 7.76 -26.55 -14.63
C CYS A 99 8.60 -25.28 -14.59
N THR A 100 9.05 -24.86 -15.76
CA THR A 100 9.57 -23.50 -15.94
C THR A 100 8.38 -22.56 -16.01
N VAL A 101 8.40 -21.47 -15.25
CA VAL A 101 7.30 -20.50 -15.22
C VAL A 101 7.06 -19.90 -16.62
N SER A 102 8.11 -19.72 -17.43
CA SER A 102 8.02 -19.24 -18.81
C SER A 102 7.39 -20.24 -19.78
N ASP A 103 7.34 -21.53 -19.42
CA ASP A 103 6.78 -22.60 -20.25
C ASP A 103 5.29 -22.83 -19.93
N LEU A 104 4.75 -22.14 -18.92
CA LEU A 104 3.34 -22.25 -18.55
C LEU A 104 2.44 -21.65 -19.65
N PRO A 105 1.30 -22.27 -19.99
CA PRO A 105 0.40 -21.77 -21.02
C PRO A 105 -0.16 -20.36 -20.75
N CYS A 106 -0.22 -19.95 -19.49
CA CYS A 106 -0.68 -18.62 -19.10
C CYS A 106 0.39 -17.53 -19.29
N TRP A 107 1.67 -17.90 -19.33
CA TRP A 107 2.78 -16.96 -19.38
C TRP A 107 2.68 -15.98 -20.56
N PRO A 108 3.00 -14.67 -20.38
CA PRO A 108 3.41 -14.00 -19.13
C PRO A 108 2.23 -13.52 -18.27
N ARG A 109 1.00 -13.86 -18.62
CA ARG A 109 -0.21 -13.40 -17.94
C ARG A 109 -0.73 -14.46 -16.97
N ASP A 110 -1.80 -14.07 -16.29
CA ASP A 110 -2.63 -14.97 -15.52
C ASP A 110 -1.89 -15.83 -14.48
N LEU A 111 -0.88 -15.22 -13.86
CA LEU A 111 -0.06 -15.80 -12.80
C LEU A 111 0.30 -14.76 -11.75
N PHE A 112 0.38 -15.20 -10.50
CA PHE A 112 0.84 -14.41 -9.37
C PHE A 112 2.00 -15.11 -8.69
N ILE A 113 3.07 -14.36 -8.46
CA ILE A 113 4.21 -14.82 -7.68
C ILE A 113 4.05 -14.36 -6.24
N LEU A 114 4.35 -15.26 -5.32
CA LEU A 114 4.30 -15.01 -3.87
C LEU A 114 5.60 -15.48 -3.24
N HIS A 115 6.20 -14.67 -2.35
CA HIS A 115 7.22 -15.23 -1.44
C HIS A 115 6.59 -16.28 -0.54
N GLU A 116 7.33 -17.35 -0.24
CA GLU A 116 6.85 -18.43 0.63
C GLU A 116 6.38 -17.91 1.99
N ILE A 117 7.13 -16.97 2.59
CA ILE A 117 6.72 -16.37 3.86
C ILE A 117 5.42 -15.56 3.74
N CYS A 118 5.19 -14.88 2.60
CA CYS A 118 3.98 -14.11 2.38
C CYS A 118 2.78 -15.04 2.17
N TRP A 119 2.97 -16.14 1.44
CA TRP A 119 1.99 -17.22 1.29
C TRP A 119 1.59 -17.81 2.64
N GLN A 120 2.57 -18.25 3.46
CA GLN A 120 2.30 -18.82 4.78
C GLN A 120 1.47 -17.87 5.66
N ARG A 121 1.83 -16.59 5.67
CA ARG A 121 1.09 -15.56 6.42
C ARG A 121 -0.33 -15.37 5.88
N LEU A 122 -0.51 -15.34 4.56
CA LEU A 122 -1.83 -15.26 3.97
C LEU A 122 -2.71 -16.44 4.40
N VAL A 123 -2.18 -17.65 4.36
CA VAL A 123 -2.91 -18.86 4.80
C VAL A 123 -3.31 -18.78 6.27
N GLU A 124 -2.47 -18.23 7.16
CA GLU A 124 -2.85 -18.03 8.57
C GLU A 124 -4.09 -17.13 8.74
N HIS A 125 -4.38 -16.22 7.81
CA HIS A 125 -5.58 -15.39 7.85
C HIS A 125 -6.84 -16.13 7.37
N ILE A 126 -6.68 -17.13 6.50
CA ILE A 126 -7.76 -17.88 5.86
C ILE A 126 -8.10 -19.09 6.75
N THR A 127 -9.19 -19.00 7.50
CA THR A 127 -9.61 -20.03 8.50
C THR A 127 -10.42 -21.18 7.90
N GLN A 128 -10.03 -21.74 6.76
CA GLN A 128 -10.66 -22.93 6.19
C GLN A 128 -9.61 -23.97 5.82
N ASP A 129 -9.90 -25.24 6.11
CA ASP A 129 -9.01 -26.41 5.88
C ASP A 129 -8.65 -26.64 4.38
N SER A 130 -9.19 -25.82 3.48
CA SER A 130 -8.73 -25.74 2.08
C SER A 130 -8.95 -24.32 1.53
N VAL A 131 -7.93 -23.77 0.88
CA VAL A 131 -8.03 -22.51 0.14
C VAL A 131 -8.59 -22.82 -1.24
N ASN A 132 -9.74 -22.25 -1.60
CA ASN A 132 -10.21 -22.31 -2.99
C ASN A 132 -9.32 -21.40 -3.84
N TYR A 133 -8.45 -22.00 -4.64
CA TYR A 133 -7.50 -21.26 -5.48
C TYR A 133 -8.19 -20.41 -6.56
N SER A 134 -9.32 -20.85 -7.11
CA SER A 134 -10.08 -20.04 -8.06
C SER A 134 -10.62 -18.77 -7.39
N ASP A 135 -11.12 -18.90 -6.18
CA ASP A 135 -11.61 -17.75 -5.41
C ASP A 135 -10.48 -16.81 -5.03
N LEU A 136 -9.34 -17.37 -4.60
CA LEU A 136 -8.16 -16.58 -4.28
C LEU A 136 -7.63 -15.83 -5.49
N TYR A 137 -7.53 -16.50 -6.64
CA TYR A 137 -7.06 -15.89 -7.89
C TYR A 137 -7.90 -14.67 -8.27
N ASP A 138 -9.23 -14.81 -8.27
CA ASP A 138 -10.15 -13.70 -8.55
C ASP A 138 -10.07 -12.55 -7.52
N VAL A 139 -9.63 -12.84 -6.30
CA VAL A 139 -9.37 -11.81 -5.29
C VAL A 139 -8.03 -11.13 -5.53
N LEU A 140 -7.00 -11.90 -5.87
CA LEU A 140 -5.67 -11.37 -6.17
C LEU A 140 -5.69 -10.47 -7.39
N THR A 141 -6.54 -10.72 -8.40
CA THR A 141 -6.69 -9.82 -9.58
C THR A 141 -7.16 -8.41 -9.24
N ARG A 142 -7.75 -8.21 -8.06
CA ARG A 142 -8.23 -6.91 -7.58
C ARG A 142 -7.27 -6.20 -6.62
N LEU A 143 -6.19 -6.86 -6.20
CA LEU A 143 -5.16 -6.20 -5.40
C LEU A 143 -4.47 -5.11 -6.22
N PRO A 144 -4.20 -3.93 -5.62
CA PRO A 144 -3.36 -2.94 -6.28
C PRO A 144 -1.97 -3.54 -6.51
N PHE A 145 -1.43 -3.43 -7.72
CA PHE A 145 -0.09 -3.93 -7.99
C PHE A 145 0.94 -3.13 -7.15
N PRO A 146 1.84 -3.80 -6.44
CA PRO A 146 2.88 -3.11 -5.69
C PRO A 146 3.87 -2.43 -6.65
N ALA A 147 4.40 -1.28 -6.26
CA ALA A 147 5.15 -0.42 -7.18
C ALA A 147 6.53 -0.94 -7.61
N GLU A 148 7.09 -0.32 -8.66
CA GLU A 148 8.34 -0.63 -9.39
C GLU A 148 9.54 -1.06 -8.52
N ARG A 149 9.62 -0.61 -7.27
CA ARG A 149 10.55 -1.15 -6.27
C ARG A 149 9.84 -1.33 -4.95
N GLY A 150 9.68 -2.58 -4.54
CA GLY A 150 9.03 -2.96 -3.28
C GLY A 150 9.55 -2.18 -2.07
N ALA A 151 8.73 -2.12 -1.01
CA ALA A 151 9.03 -1.34 0.19
C ALA A 151 10.38 -1.71 0.86
N SER A 152 10.95 -2.86 0.53
CA SER A 152 12.18 -3.39 1.08
C SER A 152 13.46 -2.88 0.40
N SER A 153 13.39 -2.37 -0.85
CA SER A 153 14.56 -2.04 -1.67
C SER A 153 15.43 -0.94 -1.07
N TYR A 154 14.84 -0.19 -0.13
CA TYR A 154 15.43 0.93 0.59
C TYR A 154 16.13 0.53 1.89
N PHE A 155 15.97 -0.72 2.34
CA PHE A 155 16.69 -1.21 3.51
C PHE A 155 17.89 -2.02 3.06
N SER A 156 19.09 -1.53 3.40
CA SER A 156 20.19 -2.45 3.68
C SER A 156 19.77 -3.22 4.92
N TYR A 157 19.14 -4.39 4.73
CA TYR A 157 18.73 -5.20 5.87
C TYR A 157 19.97 -5.47 6.71
N MET A 158 19.93 -5.04 7.98
CA MET A 158 20.82 -5.59 8.98
C MET A 158 20.64 -7.11 8.90
N GLU A 159 21.72 -7.81 8.58
CA GLU A 159 21.77 -9.25 8.41
C GLU A 159 21.00 -9.93 9.57
N GLY A 160 19.95 -10.70 9.25
CA GLY A 160 19.18 -11.47 10.24
C GLY A 160 17.87 -10.87 10.78
N THR A 161 17.36 -9.73 10.28
CA THR A 161 16.00 -9.27 10.66
C THR A 161 14.93 -9.88 9.75
N GLU A 162 14.13 -10.82 10.25
CA GLU A 162 13.00 -11.36 9.51
C GLU A 162 11.88 -10.32 9.36
N LEU A 163 11.29 -10.23 8.17
CA LEU A 163 10.01 -9.54 7.97
C LEU A 163 8.98 -10.12 8.95
N TYR A 164 8.06 -9.28 9.42
CA TYR A 164 7.04 -9.64 10.42
C TYR A 164 7.52 -9.86 11.86
N GLN A 165 8.79 -9.64 12.20
CA GLN A 165 9.27 -9.72 13.60
C GLN A 165 9.55 -8.37 14.26
N THR A 166 9.17 -7.27 13.59
CA THR A 166 9.29 -5.92 14.15
C THR A 166 7.91 -5.31 14.40
N PRO A 167 7.72 -4.55 15.50
CA PRO A 167 8.68 -4.27 16.57
C PRO A 167 8.88 -5.45 17.53
N LEU A 168 10.05 -5.51 18.18
CA LEU A 168 10.30 -6.45 19.27
C LEU A 168 9.39 -6.13 20.47
N LEU A 169 8.98 -7.16 21.21
CA LEU A 169 8.14 -7.02 22.41
C LEU A 169 8.70 -6.02 23.42
N ILE A 170 10.02 -6.04 23.63
CA ILE A 170 10.70 -5.14 24.56
C ILE A 170 10.45 -3.66 24.20
N HIS A 171 10.29 -3.32 22.92
CA HIS A 171 9.99 -1.96 22.47
C HIS A 171 8.55 -1.55 22.81
N LEU A 172 7.61 -2.51 22.84
CA LEU A 172 6.20 -2.24 23.19
C LEU A 172 6.00 -2.05 24.70
N LEU A 173 6.85 -2.68 25.53
CA LEU A 173 6.72 -2.69 26.99
C LEU A 173 7.56 -1.62 27.70
N GLN A 174 8.19 -0.70 26.96
CA GLN A 174 9.08 0.32 27.56
C GLN A 174 8.33 1.31 28.48
N SER A 175 7.02 1.47 28.32
CA SER A 175 6.22 2.34 29.19
C SER A 175 5.63 1.56 30.37
N LYS A 176 6.27 1.64 31.54
CA LYS A 176 5.62 1.33 32.83
C LYS A 176 4.55 2.40 33.10
N ARG A 177 3.35 2.25 32.56
CA ARG A 177 2.21 3.12 32.89
C ARG A 177 1.39 2.46 33.98
N GLU A 178 1.27 3.13 35.11
CA GLU A 178 0.27 2.77 36.11
C GLU A 178 -1.12 2.93 35.50
N GLN A 179 -1.94 1.88 35.60
CA GLN A 179 -3.27 1.91 35.06
C GLN A 179 -4.23 2.63 36.01
N PRO A 180 -5.21 3.39 35.50
CA PRO A 180 -6.32 3.82 36.33
C PRO A 180 -7.09 2.57 36.79
N ILE A 181 -6.99 2.29 38.08
CA ILE A 181 -7.81 1.29 38.76
C ILE A 181 -9.21 1.90 38.93
N CYS A 182 -10.25 1.12 38.63
CA CYS A 182 -11.62 1.55 38.96
C CYS A 182 -11.69 1.74 40.47
N ALA A 183 -11.92 2.97 40.94
CA ALA A 183 -12.05 3.23 42.36
C ALA A 183 -13.13 2.30 42.93
N ALA A 184 -12.87 1.66 44.07
CA ALA A 184 -13.78 0.68 44.67
C ALA A 184 -15.20 1.26 44.86
N GLU A 185 -15.31 2.56 45.11
CA GLU A 185 -16.55 3.31 45.20
C GLU A 185 -17.32 3.37 43.87
N LEU A 186 -16.61 3.53 42.76
CA LEU A 186 -17.19 3.54 41.42
C LEU A 186 -17.65 2.13 41.02
N GLN A 187 -16.86 1.10 41.36
CA GLN A 187 -17.22 -0.30 41.16
C GLN A 187 -18.50 -0.64 41.95
N ASN A 188 -18.54 -0.27 43.23
CA ASN A 188 -19.72 -0.45 44.08
C ASN A 188 -20.96 0.31 43.55
N LYS A 189 -20.79 1.51 42.97
CA LYS A 189 -21.88 2.25 42.31
C LYS A 189 -22.35 1.58 41.02
N LEU A 190 -21.45 1.01 40.23
CA LEU A 190 -21.79 0.24 39.03
C LEU A 190 -22.58 -1.03 39.39
N ASP A 191 -22.15 -1.72 40.44
CA ASP A 191 -22.81 -2.96 40.90
C ASP A 191 -24.21 -2.68 41.47
N ARG A 192 -24.38 -1.53 42.16
CA ARG A 192 -25.66 -1.09 42.77
C ARG A 192 -26.61 -0.36 41.81
N SER A 193 -26.11 0.17 40.70
CA SER A 193 -26.93 0.90 39.72
C SER A 193 -27.80 -0.07 38.93
N TYR A 194 -29.02 -0.27 39.42
CA TYR A 194 -29.97 -1.21 38.84
C TYR A 194 -30.78 -0.55 37.72
N ASN A 195 -30.61 -1.02 36.49
CA ASN A 195 -31.58 -0.77 35.42
C ASN A 195 -32.23 -2.09 35.02
N ALA A 196 -33.43 -2.35 35.52
CA ALA A 196 -34.18 -3.59 35.29
C ALA A 196 -34.53 -3.82 33.80
N THR A 197 -34.48 -2.77 32.97
CA THR A 197 -34.80 -2.82 31.55
C THR A 197 -33.58 -2.96 30.65
N ASP A 198 -32.36 -3.07 31.22
CA ASP A 198 -31.13 -3.26 30.45
C ASP A 198 -31.03 -4.68 29.89
N CYS A 199 -31.32 -4.84 28.60
CA CYS A 199 -31.33 -6.13 27.90
C CYS A 199 -29.97 -6.83 27.89
N PHE A 200 -28.85 -6.09 27.86
CA PHE A 200 -27.51 -6.69 27.90
C PHE A 200 -27.18 -7.31 29.25
N ARG A 201 -27.82 -6.85 30.34
CA ARG A 201 -27.64 -7.45 31.66
C ARG A 201 -28.26 -8.85 31.78
N GLN A 202 -29.25 -9.16 30.93
CA GLN A 202 -29.93 -10.44 30.92
C GLN A 202 -29.10 -11.52 30.21
N LEU A 203 -28.06 -11.13 29.47
CA LEU A 203 -27.15 -12.05 28.80
C LEU A 203 -26.13 -12.62 29.79
N PRO A 204 -25.81 -13.93 29.71
CA PRO A 204 -24.63 -14.49 30.35
C PRO A 204 -23.36 -13.72 29.97
N ILE A 205 -22.43 -13.59 30.92
CA ILE A 205 -21.19 -12.82 30.72
C ILE A 205 -20.37 -13.37 29.54
N GLU A 206 -20.45 -14.66 29.28
CA GLU A 206 -19.80 -15.35 28.15
C GLU A 206 -20.32 -14.83 26.81
N LEU A 207 -21.63 -14.55 26.70
CA LEU A 207 -22.20 -13.97 25.47
C LEU A 207 -21.81 -12.50 25.32
N ILE A 208 -21.73 -11.75 26.42
CA ILE A 208 -21.24 -10.37 26.39
C ILE A 208 -19.77 -10.36 25.98
N GLU A 209 -18.93 -11.25 26.52
CA GLU A 209 -17.52 -11.44 26.14
C GLU A 209 -17.39 -11.79 24.65
N LEU A 210 -18.20 -12.71 24.15
CA LEU A 210 -18.24 -13.10 22.74
C LEU A 210 -18.63 -11.93 21.83
N LEU A 211 -19.72 -11.24 22.15
CA LEU A 211 -20.19 -10.06 21.40
C LEU A 211 -19.14 -8.94 21.40
N GLY A 212 -18.52 -8.67 22.56
CA GLY A 212 -17.45 -7.68 22.67
C GLY A 212 -16.20 -8.07 21.87
N GLY A 213 -15.91 -9.37 21.75
CA GLY A 213 -14.86 -9.89 20.88
C GLY A 213 -15.06 -9.49 19.41
N TYR A 214 -16.31 -9.53 18.93
CA TYR A 214 -16.68 -9.15 17.56
C TYR A 214 -16.74 -7.65 17.29
N LEU A 215 -16.87 -6.81 18.33
CA LEU A 215 -16.91 -5.35 18.17
C LEU A 215 -15.51 -4.74 18.03
N SER A 216 -15.41 -3.63 17.30
CA SER A 216 -14.23 -2.76 17.38
C SER A 216 -14.09 -2.24 18.82
N THR A 217 -12.87 -1.94 19.25
CA THR A 217 -12.66 -1.35 20.58
C THR A 217 -13.40 -0.02 20.70
N GLN A 218 -13.47 0.77 19.63
CA GLN A 218 -14.20 2.03 19.62
C GLN A 218 -15.71 1.82 19.87
N ASP A 219 -16.34 0.91 19.13
CA ASP A 219 -17.77 0.63 19.25
C ASP A 219 -18.10 0.01 20.60
N TYR A 220 -17.26 -0.89 21.08
CA TYR A 220 -17.40 -1.45 22.42
C TYR A 220 -17.27 -0.36 23.50
N LEU A 221 -16.27 0.51 23.43
CA LEU A 221 -16.12 1.59 24.41
C LEU A 221 -17.30 2.56 24.37
N ASN A 222 -17.88 2.80 23.18
CA ASN A 222 -19.09 3.61 22.98
C ASN A 222 -20.35 2.90 23.47
N SER A 223 -20.43 1.56 23.42
CA SER A 223 -21.59 0.81 23.91
C SER A 223 -21.87 1.03 25.40
N ARG A 224 -20.85 1.44 26.18
CA ARG A 224 -20.99 1.85 27.59
C ARG A 224 -21.86 3.08 27.79
N LEU A 225 -22.03 3.90 26.75
CA LEU A 225 -22.96 5.04 26.76
C LEU A 225 -24.42 4.58 26.65
N ALA A 226 -24.66 3.40 26.04
CA ALA A 226 -25.99 2.81 25.90
C ALA A 226 -26.35 1.86 27.06
N SER A 227 -25.38 1.09 27.57
CA SER A 227 -25.59 0.12 28.66
C SER A 227 -24.36 0.04 29.58
N ARG A 228 -24.59 0.11 30.90
CA ARG A 228 -23.53 -0.08 31.90
C ARG A 228 -23.03 -1.53 31.94
N SER A 229 -23.88 -2.49 31.59
CA SER A 229 -23.54 -3.92 31.56
C SER A 229 -22.46 -4.22 30.52
N MET A 230 -22.41 -3.43 29.45
CA MET A 230 -21.34 -3.45 28.47
C MET A 230 -20.02 -2.86 28.99
N GLY A 231 -19.95 -2.30 30.21
CA GLY A 231 -18.71 -1.80 30.80
C GLY A 231 -17.80 -2.90 31.34
N VAL A 232 -18.34 -4.10 31.61
CA VAL A 232 -17.64 -5.17 32.35
C VAL A 232 -16.39 -5.68 31.61
N LEU A 233 -16.42 -5.78 30.28
CA LEU A 233 -15.27 -6.32 29.52
C LEU A 233 -14.06 -5.39 29.52
N PHE A 234 -14.22 -4.12 29.89
CA PHE A 234 -13.13 -3.15 29.89
C PHE A 234 -12.01 -3.57 30.84
N HIS A 235 -12.35 -4.33 31.88
CA HIS A 235 -11.43 -4.86 32.88
C HIS A 235 -11.04 -6.32 32.62
N LYS A 236 -11.56 -6.97 31.58
CA LYS A 236 -11.30 -8.38 31.28
C LYS A 236 -10.10 -8.53 30.35
N GLN A 237 -9.04 -9.20 30.81
CA GLN A 237 -7.85 -9.48 30.00
C GLN A 237 -8.16 -10.30 28.75
N ARG A 238 -9.13 -11.22 28.82
CA ARG A 238 -9.59 -12.01 27.66
C ARG A 238 -10.08 -11.14 26.51
N PHE A 239 -10.89 -10.12 26.80
CA PHE A 239 -11.38 -9.18 25.79
C PHE A 239 -10.21 -8.48 25.07
N TRP A 240 -9.26 -7.95 25.83
CA TRP A 240 -8.10 -7.27 25.24
C TRP A 240 -7.19 -8.21 24.45
N LYS A 241 -7.05 -9.47 24.91
CA LYS A 241 -6.30 -10.51 24.19
C LYS A 241 -6.88 -10.76 22.79
N THR A 242 -8.21 -10.80 22.64
CA THR A 242 -8.85 -11.00 21.31
C THR A 242 -8.44 -9.95 20.28
N LYS A 243 -8.05 -8.75 20.72
CA LYS A 243 -7.63 -7.70 19.79
C LYS A 243 -6.31 -8.05 19.10
N PHE A 244 -5.52 -8.98 19.62
CA PHE A 244 -4.27 -9.47 19.04
C PHE A 244 -4.41 -10.78 18.27
N ASP A 245 -5.62 -11.31 18.11
CA ASP A 245 -5.89 -12.39 17.18
C ASP A 245 -5.48 -11.94 15.77
N ILE A 246 -5.08 -12.86 14.89
CA ILE A 246 -4.52 -12.51 13.57
C ILE A 246 -5.44 -11.60 12.73
N ASN A 247 -6.76 -11.73 12.91
CA ASN A 247 -7.79 -10.89 12.28
C ASN A 247 -8.41 -9.86 13.24
N GLY A 248 -7.82 -9.63 14.41
CA GLY A 248 -8.23 -8.62 15.39
C GLY A 248 -7.68 -7.22 15.08
N GLU A 249 -7.96 -6.22 15.91
CA GLU A 249 -7.52 -4.82 15.67
C GLU A 249 -5.99 -4.60 15.75
N ARG A 250 -5.26 -5.55 16.33
CA ARG A 250 -3.80 -5.57 16.50
C ARG A 250 -3.21 -6.89 16.02
N GLY A 251 -3.89 -7.57 15.09
CA GLY A 251 -3.43 -8.85 14.54
C GLY A 251 -2.08 -8.79 13.84
N LEU A 252 -1.65 -7.59 13.40
CA LEU A 252 -0.30 -7.34 12.91
C LEU A 252 0.80 -7.64 13.94
N LEU A 253 0.46 -7.74 15.23
CA LEU A 253 1.33 -8.14 16.33
C LEU A 253 1.07 -9.59 16.80
N ASN A 254 0.30 -10.38 16.04
CA ASN A 254 -0.06 -11.74 16.43
C ASN A 254 1.18 -12.64 16.61
N TYR A 255 2.26 -12.41 15.85
CA TYR A 255 3.52 -13.13 16.01
C TYR A 255 4.09 -12.97 17.43
N LEU A 256 4.01 -11.78 18.03
CA LEU A 256 4.46 -11.55 19.41
C LEU A 256 3.67 -12.39 20.40
N VAL A 257 2.36 -12.51 20.18
CA VAL A 257 1.49 -13.33 21.01
C VAL A 257 1.83 -14.81 20.89
N LYS A 258 2.12 -15.29 19.67
CA LYS A 258 2.50 -16.68 19.40
C LYS A 258 3.84 -17.04 20.04
N GLU A 259 4.83 -16.17 19.95
CA GLU A 259 6.18 -16.41 20.49
C GLU A 259 6.22 -16.31 22.03
N HIS A 260 5.30 -15.55 22.63
CA HIS A 260 5.33 -15.25 24.06
C HIS A 260 4.06 -15.73 24.79
N GLN A 261 3.42 -16.82 24.34
CA GLN A 261 2.18 -17.34 24.95
C GLN A 261 2.29 -17.63 26.45
N ASN A 262 3.50 -17.88 26.95
CA ASN A 262 3.79 -18.21 28.34
C ASN A 262 4.04 -16.99 29.23
N LEU A 263 4.11 -15.77 28.68
CA LEU A 263 4.27 -14.56 29.47
C LEU A 263 2.91 -14.06 29.96
N ASP A 264 2.85 -13.70 31.25
CA ASP A 264 1.67 -13.06 31.83
C ASP A 264 1.63 -11.59 31.39
N PHE A 265 0.93 -11.34 30.29
CA PHE A 265 0.75 -9.99 29.76
C PHE A 265 -0.50 -9.33 30.31
N ASP A 266 -0.35 -8.05 30.67
CA ASP A 266 -1.49 -7.14 30.70
C ASP A 266 -1.84 -6.73 29.26
N TRP A 267 -2.76 -7.46 28.65
CA TRP A 267 -3.27 -7.24 27.30
C TRP A 267 -3.88 -5.85 27.11
N ARG A 268 -4.48 -5.30 28.17
CA ARG A 268 -5.02 -3.93 28.13
C ARG A 268 -3.91 -2.91 28.06
N LEU A 269 -2.85 -3.09 28.86
CA LEU A 269 -1.67 -2.21 28.80
C LEU A 269 -1.01 -2.31 27.44
N LEU A 270 -0.81 -3.53 26.92
CA LEU A 270 -0.24 -3.75 25.60
C LEU A 270 -1.06 -3.06 24.52
N TYR A 271 -2.38 -3.24 24.52
CA TYR A 271 -3.28 -2.55 23.59
C TYR A 271 -3.11 -1.03 23.67
N HIS A 272 -3.08 -0.46 24.88
CA HIS A 272 -2.88 0.98 25.05
C HIS A 272 -1.50 1.46 24.56
N SER A 273 -0.44 0.70 24.81
CA SER A 273 0.90 0.98 24.27
C SER A 273 0.90 0.97 22.74
N THR A 274 0.04 0.15 22.13
CA THR A 274 -0.07 0.05 20.67
C THR A 274 -0.82 1.23 20.02
N CYS A 275 -1.66 1.96 20.75
CA CYS A 275 -2.38 3.12 20.21
C CYS A 275 -1.48 4.31 19.85
N ARG A 276 -0.26 4.36 20.40
CA ARG A 276 0.76 5.38 20.07
C ARG A 276 2.03 4.73 19.53
N LEU A 277 1.89 3.56 18.91
CA LEU A 277 3.00 2.83 18.33
C LEU A 277 3.75 3.71 17.35
N ARG A 278 5.02 3.94 17.66
CA ARG A 278 5.93 4.54 16.70
C ARG A 278 6.31 3.46 15.70
N CYS A 279 5.68 3.50 14.55
CA CYS A 279 5.95 2.52 13.51
C CYS A 279 7.30 2.84 12.87
N SER A 280 8.26 1.92 12.97
CA SER A 280 9.43 1.98 12.10
C SER A 280 8.98 1.70 10.65
N ARG A 281 9.73 2.15 9.65
CA ARG A 281 9.40 1.86 8.25
C ARG A 281 9.47 0.36 7.94
N LEU A 282 10.29 -0.41 8.65
CA LEU A 282 10.27 -1.88 8.59
C LEU A 282 8.93 -2.45 9.09
N PHE A 283 8.37 -1.88 10.15
CA PHE A 283 7.06 -2.27 10.65
C PHE A 283 5.91 -1.89 9.70
N ASP A 284 6.08 -0.84 8.89
CA ASP A 284 5.09 -0.48 7.88
C ASP A 284 4.88 -1.59 6.84
N ILE A 285 5.92 -2.37 6.52
CA ILE A 285 5.79 -3.54 5.64
C ILE A 285 4.92 -4.60 6.31
N THR A 286 5.17 -4.89 7.60
CA THR A 286 4.34 -5.81 8.40
C THR A 286 2.88 -5.35 8.43
N ILE A 287 2.63 -4.06 8.65
CA ILE A 287 1.28 -3.48 8.67
C ILE A 287 0.61 -3.64 7.30
N ARG A 288 1.27 -3.25 6.21
CA ARG A 288 0.71 -3.34 4.85
C ARG A 288 0.36 -4.76 4.47
N LEU A 289 1.28 -5.70 4.71
CA LEU A 289 1.05 -7.11 4.41
C LEU A 289 -0.09 -7.68 5.24
N TRP A 290 -0.17 -7.30 6.50
CA TRP A 290 -1.29 -7.67 7.35
C TRP A 290 -2.63 -7.08 6.88
N GLU A 291 -2.65 -5.80 6.48
CA GLU A 291 -3.82 -5.13 5.90
C GLU A 291 -4.28 -5.83 4.62
N ILE A 292 -3.34 -6.14 3.71
CA ILE A 292 -3.58 -6.87 2.46
C ILE A 292 -4.18 -8.25 2.76
N ASN A 293 -3.54 -9.04 3.63
CA ASN A 293 -4.02 -10.38 3.97
C ASN A 293 -5.42 -10.35 4.61
N ARG A 294 -5.69 -9.35 5.47
CA ARG A 294 -7.03 -9.13 6.00
C ARG A 294 -8.04 -8.80 4.93
N TRP A 295 -7.70 -7.91 4.00
CA TRP A 295 -8.58 -7.58 2.89
C TRP A 295 -8.85 -8.80 2.00
N ILE A 296 -7.83 -9.61 1.68
CA ILE A 296 -8.00 -10.85 0.91
C ILE A 296 -8.97 -11.80 1.63
N ARG A 297 -8.82 -11.97 2.94
CA ARG A 297 -9.74 -12.77 3.75
C ARG A 297 -11.19 -12.26 3.66
N GLU A 298 -11.41 -10.97 3.88
CA GLU A 298 -12.76 -10.39 3.80
C GLU A 298 -13.34 -10.49 2.38
N ALA A 299 -12.51 -10.27 1.36
CA ALA A 299 -12.86 -10.46 -0.04
C ALA A 299 -13.31 -11.89 -0.35
N LEU A 300 -12.57 -12.90 0.14
CA LEU A 300 -12.93 -14.31 0.02
C LEU A 300 -14.27 -14.62 0.73
N ILE A 301 -14.49 -14.06 1.92
CA ILE A 301 -15.77 -14.19 2.63
C ILE A 301 -16.91 -13.56 1.81
N CYS A 302 -16.72 -12.36 1.27
CA CYS A 302 -17.69 -11.72 0.39
C CYS A 302 -17.93 -12.53 -0.89
N LYS A 303 -16.90 -13.17 -1.45
CA LYS A 303 -17.01 -14.04 -2.62
C LYS A 303 -17.84 -15.29 -2.34
N SER A 304 -17.57 -15.99 -1.24
CA SER A 304 -18.39 -17.14 -0.82
C SER A 304 -19.86 -16.78 -0.55
N ARG A 305 -20.13 -15.53 -0.19
CA ARG A 305 -21.50 -14.99 0.05
C ARG A 305 -22.15 -14.38 -1.19
N GLY A 306 -21.46 -14.32 -2.33
CA GLY A 306 -21.97 -13.69 -3.55
C GLY A 306 -22.02 -12.15 -3.51
N THR A 307 -21.35 -11.51 -2.55
CA THR A 307 -21.31 -10.04 -2.37
C THR A 307 -19.97 -9.43 -2.79
N PHE A 308 -19.15 -10.15 -3.55
CA PHE A 308 -17.81 -9.70 -3.93
C PHE A 308 -17.81 -8.45 -4.80
N ALA A 309 -18.78 -8.32 -5.72
CA ALA A 309 -18.88 -7.17 -6.61
C ALA A 309 -19.08 -5.83 -5.87
N SER A 310 -19.69 -5.85 -4.68
CA SER A 310 -19.89 -4.65 -3.84
C SER A 310 -18.77 -4.40 -2.83
N PHE A 311 -17.81 -5.32 -2.73
CA PHE A 311 -16.65 -5.13 -1.86
C PHE A 311 -15.74 -4.08 -2.50
N MET A 312 -15.22 -3.10 -1.75
CA MET A 312 -14.36 -2.06 -2.33
C MET A 312 -12.90 -2.52 -2.41
N ASP A 313 -12.26 -2.16 -3.53
CA ASP A 313 -10.82 -2.21 -3.71
C ASP A 313 -10.13 -1.10 -2.92
N PHE A 314 -8.81 -1.19 -2.80
CA PHE A 314 -8.01 -0.19 -2.11
C PHE A 314 -6.68 0.03 -2.83
N GLY A 315 -6.12 1.23 -2.68
CA GLY A 315 -4.78 1.60 -3.12
C GLY A 315 -4.13 2.49 -2.07
N GLY A 316 -2.88 2.21 -1.73
CA GLY A 316 -2.20 2.93 -0.65
C GLY A 316 -2.76 2.58 0.72
N ARG A 317 -2.74 3.53 1.65
CA ARG A 317 -3.08 3.28 3.07
C ARG A 317 -4.58 3.43 3.35
N ALA A 318 -5.39 2.74 2.57
CA ALA A 318 -6.84 2.78 2.64
C ALA A 318 -7.47 1.82 3.67
N LEU A 319 -6.71 0.86 4.22
CA LEU A 319 -7.24 -0.17 5.15
C LEU A 319 -6.94 0.11 6.63
N GLN A 320 -6.48 1.31 6.96
CA GLN A 320 -6.02 1.65 8.30
C GLN A 320 -7.11 1.56 9.40
N TYR A 321 -8.40 1.50 9.02
CA TYR A 321 -9.49 1.28 9.96
C TYR A 321 -9.35 -0.06 10.71
N TYR A 322 -8.64 -1.03 10.15
CA TYR A 322 -8.37 -2.30 10.82
C TYR A 322 -7.51 -2.16 12.07
N HIS A 323 -6.61 -1.18 12.14
CA HIS A 323 -5.62 -1.12 13.21
C HIS A 323 -5.53 0.24 13.92
N ASN A 324 -6.09 1.32 13.37
CA ASN A 324 -6.13 2.65 14.02
C ASN A 324 -4.78 3.12 14.61
N THR A 325 -3.67 2.70 14.01
CA THR A 325 -2.34 3.23 14.36
C THR A 325 -1.98 4.34 13.37
N MET A 326 -1.25 5.33 13.86
CA MET A 326 -0.75 6.46 13.05
C MET A 326 0.77 6.49 13.11
N TRP A 327 1.40 7.18 12.17
CA TRP A 327 2.83 7.42 12.24
C TRP A 327 3.19 8.31 13.44
N PRO A 328 4.44 8.24 13.92
CA PRO A 328 4.95 9.29 14.80
C PRO A 328 4.73 10.64 14.13
N GLU A 329 4.33 11.64 14.92
CA GLU A 329 4.14 13.02 14.44
C GLU A 329 2.99 13.21 13.44
N THR A 330 2.11 12.21 13.27
CA THR A 330 0.83 12.43 12.59
C THR A 330 -0.05 13.35 13.41
N LYS A 331 -0.48 14.46 12.80
CA LYS A 331 -1.40 15.43 13.40
C LYS A 331 -2.83 14.93 13.29
N TYR A 332 -3.22 14.56 12.08
CA TYR A 332 -4.54 14.03 11.79
C TYR A 332 -4.56 13.23 10.50
N ARG A 333 -5.61 12.43 10.39
CA ARG A 333 -5.98 11.65 9.21
C ARG A 333 -7.39 12.04 8.80
N GLN A 334 -7.64 12.10 7.50
CA GLN A 334 -8.95 12.41 6.99
C GLN A 334 -9.30 11.48 5.83
N THR A 335 -10.55 11.01 5.83
CA THR A 335 -11.15 10.28 4.71
C THR A 335 -12.27 11.14 4.16
N VAL A 336 -12.24 11.39 2.85
CA VAL A 336 -13.23 12.21 2.16
C VAL A 336 -13.76 11.44 0.97
N ARG A 337 -15.08 11.44 0.82
CA ARG A 337 -15.73 10.92 -0.38
C ARG A 337 -15.44 11.85 -1.55
N ILE A 338 -14.97 11.32 -2.66
CA ILE A 338 -14.73 12.11 -3.87
C ILE A 338 -16.07 12.72 -4.32
N PRO A 339 -16.16 14.05 -4.48
CA PRO A 339 -17.38 14.68 -4.97
C PRO A 339 -17.71 14.21 -6.39
N PRO A 340 -18.98 13.91 -6.70
CA PRO A 340 -19.38 13.49 -8.05
C PRO A 340 -19.22 14.63 -9.08
N ASP A 341 -19.14 15.87 -8.63
CA ASP A 341 -18.92 17.06 -9.45
C ASP A 341 -17.50 17.62 -9.31
N LEU A 342 -16.51 16.77 -8.97
CA LEU A 342 -15.10 17.13 -8.95
C LEU A 342 -14.64 17.53 -10.36
N ILE A 343 -14.03 18.71 -10.48
CA ILE A 343 -13.49 19.19 -11.76
C ILE A 343 -11.98 19.36 -11.72
N LYS A 344 -11.43 19.78 -10.57
CA LYS A 344 -10.01 20.12 -10.43
C LYS A 344 -9.49 19.72 -9.06
N ILE A 345 -8.19 19.50 -8.96
CA ILE A 345 -7.47 19.33 -7.70
C ILE A 345 -6.39 20.41 -7.63
N GLY A 346 -6.50 21.30 -6.63
CA GLY A 346 -5.41 22.22 -6.25
C GLY A 346 -4.38 21.50 -5.39
N VAL A 347 -3.10 21.73 -5.63
CA VAL A 347 -2.01 21.12 -4.88
C VAL A 347 -1.03 22.20 -4.43
N SER A 348 -0.89 22.36 -3.11
CA SER A 348 0.06 23.31 -2.52
C SER A 348 1.38 22.61 -2.26
N ALA A 349 2.48 23.09 -2.86
CA ALA A 349 3.80 22.49 -2.72
C ALA A 349 4.92 23.55 -2.57
N PHE A 350 5.97 23.23 -1.80
CA PHE A 350 7.12 24.11 -1.62
C PHE A 350 8.40 23.33 -1.27
N ILE A 351 9.55 23.99 -1.38
CA ILE A 351 10.82 23.54 -0.81
C ILE A 351 11.13 24.44 0.40
N GLU A 352 11.32 23.83 1.56
CA GLU A 352 11.73 24.53 2.76
C GLU A 352 13.19 25.03 2.63
N LEU A 353 13.51 26.17 3.25
CA LEU A 353 14.84 26.75 3.13
C LEU A 353 15.91 25.80 3.69
N GLY A 354 16.86 25.40 2.84
CA GLY A 354 17.94 24.46 3.20
C GLY A 354 17.60 22.99 2.97
N GLU A 355 16.35 22.68 2.59
CA GLU A 355 15.95 21.36 2.11
C GLU A 355 16.15 21.26 0.59
N SER A 356 16.26 20.02 0.10
CA SER A 356 16.33 19.74 -1.34
C SER A 356 15.07 19.07 -1.88
N GLU A 357 14.16 18.66 -1.00
CA GLU A 357 12.96 17.89 -1.32
C GLU A 357 11.70 18.76 -1.32
N VAL A 358 10.87 18.56 -2.34
CA VAL A 358 9.54 19.20 -2.42
C VAL A 358 8.63 18.58 -1.37
N THR A 359 7.88 19.42 -0.69
CA THR A 359 6.89 19.03 0.32
C THR A 359 5.51 19.47 -0.13
N ILE A 360 4.55 18.54 -0.14
CA ILE A 360 3.14 18.83 -0.41
C ILE A 360 2.44 19.14 0.91
N ARG A 361 1.72 20.26 0.98
CA ARG A 361 1.10 20.77 2.22
C ARG A 361 -0.42 20.72 2.20
N GLY A 362 -1.02 20.66 1.01
CA GLY A 362 -2.47 20.61 0.89
C GLY A 362 -2.96 20.12 -0.45
N LEU A 363 -4.19 19.60 -0.44
CA LEU A 363 -4.96 19.21 -1.60
C LEU A 363 -6.33 19.88 -1.51
N GLU A 364 -6.75 20.61 -2.53
CA GLU A 364 -8.08 21.21 -2.62
C GLU A 364 -8.90 20.49 -3.69
N LEU A 365 -9.96 19.81 -3.28
CA LEU A 365 -10.93 19.22 -4.20
C LEU A 365 -11.90 20.31 -4.66
N ILE A 366 -11.72 20.78 -5.90
CA ILE A 366 -12.49 21.88 -6.50
C ILE A 366 -13.65 21.30 -7.29
N ARG A 367 -14.86 21.74 -6.93
CA ARG A 367 -16.12 21.23 -7.46
C ARG A 367 -16.71 22.18 -8.49
N ALA A 368 -17.47 21.64 -9.44
CA ALA A 368 -18.25 22.46 -10.37
C ALA A 368 -19.29 23.30 -9.64
N SER A 369 -19.83 22.77 -8.53
CA SER A 369 -20.84 23.45 -7.73
C SER A 369 -20.53 23.37 -6.23
N GLY A 370 -20.76 24.48 -5.52
CA GLY A 370 -20.59 24.56 -4.08
C GLY A 370 -19.13 24.77 -3.62
N PRO A 371 -18.88 24.69 -2.30
CA PRO A 371 -17.57 24.96 -1.74
C PRO A 371 -16.58 23.83 -2.04
N SER A 372 -15.32 24.20 -2.32
CA SER A 372 -14.20 23.28 -2.40
C SER A 372 -13.94 22.59 -1.05
N ILE A 373 -13.37 21.38 -1.10
CA ILE A 373 -12.94 20.66 0.11
C ILE A 373 -11.42 20.78 0.22
N LEU A 374 -10.94 21.54 1.20
CA LEU A 374 -9.52 21.68 1.49
C LEU A 374 -9.06 20.59 2.47
N LEU A 375 -8.02 19.86 2.09
CA LEU A 375 -7.28 18.90 2.89
C LEU A 375 -5.88 19.49 3.14
N GLY A 376 -5.46 19.64 4.39
CA GLY A 376 -4.19 20.31 4.69
C GLY A 376 -4.30 21.84 4.64
N GLU A 377 -3.28 22.49 4.11
CA GLU A 377 -3.16 23.96 4.11
C GLU A 377 -2.74 24.50 2.73
N LYS A 378 -3.25 25.68 2.38
CA LYS A 378 -2.71 26.49 1.28
C LYS A 378 -1.48 27.26 1.75
N ILE A 379 -0.58 27.56 0.83
CA ILE A 379 0.63 28.32 1.12
C ILE A 379 0.37 29.80 0.82
N PRO A 380 0.45 30.70 1.82
CA PRO A 380 0.17 32.11 1.60
C PRO A 380 1.14 32.75 0.59
N GLY A 381 0.60 33.44 -0.41
CA GLY A 381 1.39 34.12 -1.42
C GLY A 381 2.01 33.20 -2.48
N SER A 382 1.64 31.92 -2.51
CA SER A 382 2.15 30.97 -3.50
C SER A 382 1.85 31.41 -4.94
N LEU A 383 2.76 31.04 -5.85
CA LEU A 383 2.56 31.22 -7.27
C LEU A 383 1.52 30.21 -7.78
N VAL A 384 0.45 30.71 -8.38
CA VAL A 384 -0.64 29.86 -8.88
C VAL A 384 -0.37 29.48 -10.33
N PHE A 385 -0.31 28.18 -10.60
CA PHE A 385 -0.23 27.62 -11.94
C PHE A 385 -1.51 26.86 -12.23
N VAL A 386 -2.09 27.08 -13.41
CA VAL A 386 -3.22 26.29 -13.88
C VAL A 386 -2.70 25.39 -14.99
N GLU A 387 -3.00 24.10 -14.88
CA GLU A 387 -2.67 23.16 -15.93
C GLU A 387 -3.48 23.44 -17.19
N GLU A 388 -2.79 23.51 -18.32
CA GLU A 388 -3.40 23.46 -19.64
C GLU A 388 -3.50 22.00 -20.06
N VAL A 389 -4.72 21.55 -20.39
CA VAL A 389 -5.00 20.19 -20.85
C VAL A 389 -5.11 20.22 -22.36
N ASP A 390 -4.32 19.41 -23.05
CA ASP A 390 -4.38 19.27 -24.51
C ASP A 390 -5.55 18.36 -24.96
N ASP A 391 -5.79 18.30 -26.27
CA ASP A 391 -6.84 17.46 -26.87
C ASP A 391 -6.64 15.95 -26.61
N HIS A 392 -5.48 15.55 -26.08
CA HIS A 392 -5.14 14.17 -25.73
C HIS A 392 -5.29 13.90 -24.24
N GLY A 393 -5.77 14.85 -23.43
CA GLY A 393 -5.93 14.70 -21.98
C GLY A 393 -4.61 14.63 -21.20
N GLY A 394 -3.48 14.84 -21.87
CA GLY A 394 -2.14 14.70 -21.33
C GLY A 394 -1.50 16.06 -21.12
N GLY A 395 -1.04 16.34 -19.90
CA GLY A 395 0.01 17.34 -19.73
C GLY A 395 1.34 16.72 -20.14
N ARG A 396 1.70 16.67 -21.43
CA ARG A 396 3.08 16.33 -21.79
C ARG A 396 4.04 17.42 -21.28
N PRO A 397 5.19 17.06 -20.70
CA PRO A 397 6.16 18.04 -20.27
C PRO A 397 6.94 18.52 -21.51
N ASP A 398 6.75 19.77 -21.86
CA ASP A 398 7.89 20.62 -22.19
C ASP A 398 8.19 21.37 -20.89
N TRP A 399 8.81 20.68 -19.93
CA TRP A 399 9.28 21.28 -18.68
C TRP A 399 10.79 21.12 -18.67
N ASP A 400 11.48 22.24 -18.89
CA ASP A 400 12.90 22.40 -18.63
C ASP A 400 13.23 21.80 -17.25
N GLU A 401 14.35 21.08 -17.18
CA GLU A 401 14.88 20.38 -16.01
C GLU A 401 15.15 21.28 -14.78
N ASP A 402 14.81 22.58 -14.83
CA ASP A 402 15.29 23.62 -13.89
C ASP A 402 14.18 24.36 -13.10
N ASN A 403 13.01 23.74 -12.88
CA ASN A 403 11.91 24.35 -12.10
C ASN A 403 11.99 24.17 -10.57
N ARG A 404 13.14 23.73 -10.03
CA ARG A 404 13.41 23.75 -8.57
C ARG A 404 13.18 25.13 -7.96
N THR A 405 13.52 26.18 -8.71
CA THR A 405 13.35 27.59 -8.29
C THR A 405 11.89 27.96 -8.03
N SER A 406 10.93 27.34 -8.73
CA SER A 406 9.51 27.64 -8.57
C SER A 406 8.96 27.20 -7.21
N TYR A 407 9.49 26.11 -6.66
CA TYR A 407 9.07 25.61 -5.34
C TYR A 407 9.70 26.38 -4.17
N CYS A 408 10.76 27.17 -4.41
CA CYS A 408 11.34 28.04 -3.39
C CYS A 408 10.34 29.13 -2.99
N PHE A 409 10.62 29.79 -1.85
CA PHE A 409 9.74 30.83 -1.28
C PHE A 409 9.15 31.75 -2.37
N PRO A 410 7.81 31.93 -2.42
CA PRO A 410 6.82 31.49 -1.42
C PRO A 410 6.30 30.05 -1.60
N GLY A 411 6.69 29.31 -2.63
CA GLY A 411 6.09 28.03 -3.03
C GLY A 411 5.01 28.18 -4.10
N ILE A 412 4.37 27.08 -4.47
CA ILE A 412 3.41 27.02 -5.58
C ILE A 412 2.06 26.44 -5.16
N GLU A 413 1.02 26.83 -5.89
CA GLU A 413 -0.29 26.19 -5.94
C GLU A 413 -0.53 25.76 -7.39
N VAL A 414 -0.65 24.46 -7.64
CA VAL A 414 -0.92 23.95 -9.00
C VAL A 414 -2.35 23.43 -9.06
N ILE A 415 -3.14 23.96 -9.98
CA ILE A 415 -4.52 23.56 -10.21
C ILE A 415 -4.54 22.58 -11.38
N LEU A 416 -4.77 21.32 -11.08
CA LEU A 416 -4.79 20.20 -12.02
C LEU A 416 -6.21 19.84 -12.44
N ASP A 417 -6.39 19.40 -13.69
CA ASP A 417 -7.67 18.82 -14.12
C ASP A 417 -7.90 17.44 -13.48
N ALA A 418 -9.15 17.20 -13.05
CA ALA A 418 -9.54 15.99 -12.34
C ALA A 418 -10.92 15.45 -12.77
N GLN A 419 -11.47 15.89 -13.91
CA GLN A 419 -12.81 15.48 -14.36
C GLN A 419 -12.89 13.98 -14.66
N THR A 420 -11.78 13.39 -15.10
CA THR A 420 -11.68 11.98 -15.44
C THR A 420 -10.70 11.24 -14.53
N LEU A 421 -10.60 11.68 -13.26
CA LEU A 421 -9.69 11.12 -12.27
C LEU A 421 -9.93 9.61 -12.08
N GLN A 422 -8.86 8.84 -12.23
CA GLN A 422 -8.83 7.39 -12.01
C GLN A 422 -7.80 6.97 -10.96
N GLY A 423 -6.90 7.88 -10.54
CA GLY A 423 -5.91 7.48 -9.56
C GLY A 423 -4.83 8.50 -9.27
N PHE A 424 -3.80 8.02 -8.59
CA PHE A 424 -2.64 8.80 -8.20
C PHE A 424 -1.37 7.97 -8.40
N MET A 425 -0.34 8.63 -8.91
CA MET A 425 1.05 8.20 -8.80
C MET A 425 1.72 9.09 -7.76
N ILE A 426 2.37 8.51 -6.78
CA ILE A 426 3.05 9.23 -5.69
C ILE A 426 4.44 8.66 -5.45
N THR A 427 5.36 9.46 -4.94
CA THR A 427 6.65 8.96 -4.45
C THR A 427 6.88 9.47 -3.04
N ASN A 428 7.27 8.56 -2.15
CA ASN A 428 7.58 8.85 -0.77
C ASN A 428 9.07 8.70 -0.51
N THR A 429 9.64 9.59 0.30
CA THR A 429 11.02 9.44 0.79
C THR A 429 11.13 8.26 1.75
N VAL A 430 12.37 7.90 2.10
CA VAL A 430 12.66 6.90 3.14
C VAL A 430 11.95 7.23 4.46
N ASN A 431 11.80 8.53 4.77
CA ASN A 431 11.14 9.03 5.98
C ASN A 431 9.61 9.13 5.84
N GLY A 432 9.03 8.70 4.72
CA GLY A 432 7.59 8.70 4.47
C GLY A 432 7.01 10.08 4.14
N ARG A 433 7.83 11.05 3.75
CA ARG A 433 7.36 12.34 3.22
C ARG A 433 7.00 12.15 1.75
N LEU A 434 5.81 12.61 1.35
CA LEU A 434 5.40 12.58 -0.05
C LEU A 434 6.06 13.73 -0.79
N THR A 435 6.89 13.41 -1.79
CA THR A 435 7.70 14.36 -2.55
C THR A 435 7.30 14.50 -4.01
N HIS A 436 6.45 13.58 -4.49
CA HIS A 436 5.95 13.57 -5.85
C HIS A 436 4.48 13.16 -5.85
N LEU A 437 3.68 13.86 -6.65
CA LEU A 437 2.27 13.55 -6.91
C LEU A 437 1.93 13.82 -8.36
N GLN A 438 1.23 12.87 -8.97
CA GLN A 438 0.66 13.00 -10.30
C GLN A 438 -0.72 12.34 -10.33
N LEU A 439 -1.68 12.98 -10.98
CA LEU A 439 -3.03 12.41 -11.16
C LEU A 439 -3.02 11.47 -12.35
N ILE A 440 -3.66 10.33 -12.17
CA ILE A 440 -3.98 9.38 -13.24
C ILE A 440 -5.40 9.68 -13.70
N ARG A 441 -5.59 9.85 -15.00
CA ARG A 441 -6.88 10.15 -15.63
C ARG A 441 -7.22 9.08 -16.66
N LEU A 442 -8.48 9.00 -17.04
CA LEU A 442 -8.93 8.12 -18.13
C LEU A 442 -8.15 8.39 -19.43
N ASN A 443 -7.89 9.67 -19.73
CA ASN A 443 -7.28 10.09 -20.99
C ASN A 443 -5.78 10.40 -20.87
N GLY A 444 -5.15 10.24 -19.71
CA GLY A 444 -3.73 10.57 -19.57
C GLY A 444 -3.30 10.84 -18.13
N PHE A 445 -2.29 11.67 -17.97
CA PHE A 445 -1.73 12.03 -16.67
C PHE A 445 -1.70 13.54 -16.51
N SER A 446 -1.78 14.00 -15.27
CA SER A 446 -1.51 15.40 -14.96
C SER A 446 -0.04 15.75 -15.15
N LYS A 447 0.26 17.05 -15.16
CA LYS A 447 1.62 17.51 -14.83
C LYS A 447 2.06 16.92 -13.47
N PRO A 448 3.27 16.36 -13.36
CA PRO A 448 3.82 15.89 -12.09
C PRO A 448 4.15 17.10 -11.20
N ILE A 449 3.89 16.97 -9.91
CA ILE A 449 4.22 17.96 -8.89
C ILE A 449 5.27 17.36 -7.97
N GLY A 450 6.37 18.07 -7.79
CA GLY A 450 7.53 17.61 -7.03
C GLY A 450 8.54 16.87 -7.90
N ILE A 451 9.46 16.15 -7.25
CA ILE A 451 10.57 15.46 -7.92
C ILE A 451 10.49 13.97 -7.59
N CYS A 452 10.49 13.14 -8.63
CA CYS A 452 10.65 11.70 -8.49
C CYS A 452 12.13 11.41 -8.21
N TYR A 453 12.46 11.06 -6.97
CA TYR A 453 13.81 10.64 -6.61
C TYR A 453 13.97 9.15 -6.88
N LEU A 454 15.09 8.74 -7.49
CA LEU A 454 15.48 7.33 -7.67
C LEU A 454 15.54 6.53 -6.35
N ASN A 455 15.59 7.22 -5.20
CA ASN A 455 15.71 6.63 -3.87
C ASN A 455 14.39 6.66 -3.05
N GLY A 456 13.25 7.04 -3.65
CA GLY A 456 11.93 7.08 -2.98
C GLY A 456 11.01 5.94 -3.43
N ALA A 457 10.16 5.45 -2.51
CA ALA A 457 9.15 4.44 -2.85
C ALA A 457 8.03 5.07 -3.67
N SER A 458 8.02 4.79 -4.97
CA SER A 458 6.89 5.13 -5.85
C SER A 458 5.68 4.26 -5.52
N TYR A 459 4.48 4.76 -5.78
CA TYR A 459 3.24 4.01 -5.68
C TYR A 459 2.29 4.47 -6.78
N VAL A 460 1.64 3.53 -7.44
CA VAL A 460 0.65 3.78 -8.49
C VAL A 460 -0.65 3.12 -8.05
N PHE A 461 -1.70 3.90 -7.88
CA PHE A 461 -3.03 3.38 -7.53
C PHE A 461 -4.02 3.87 -8.58
N GLN A 462 -4.62 2.94 -9.33
CA GLN A 462 -5.61 3.24 -10.34
C GLN A 462 -6.87 2.39 -10.16
N MET A 463 -8.03 3.02 -10.25
CA MET A 463 -9.36 2.41 -10.16
C MET A 463 -10.26 2.99 -11.24
N ASP A 464 -11.22 2.20 -11.71
CA ASP A 464 -12.25 2.67 -12.63
C ASP A 464 -13.16 3.71 -11.97
N ASP A 465 -13.50 3.50 -10.70
CA ASP A 465 -14.31 4.41 -9.88
C ASP A 465 -13.67 4.62 -8.51
N ILE A 466 -13.33 5.87 -8.18
CA ILE A 466 -12.79 6.26 -6.87
C ILE A 466 -13.92 6.79 -6.00
N VAL A 467 -14.17 6.10 -4.89
CA VAL A 467 -15.20 6.49 -3.92
C VAL A 467 -14.60 7.39 -2.83
N ASN A 468 -13.47 6.99 -2.22
CA ASN A 468 -12.87 7.70 -1.10
C ASN A 468 -11.40 8.02 -1.35
N LEU A 469 -10.99 9.21 -0.91
CA LEU A 469 -9.59 9.63 -0.75
C LEU A 469 -9.23 9.62 0.74
N VAL A 470 -8.09 9.04 1.07
CA VAL A 470 -7.53 8.96 2.43
C VAL A 470 -6.21 9.70 2.45
N VAL A 471 -6.08 10.68 3.36
CA VAL A 471 -4.87 11.49 3.52
C VAL A 471 -4.43 11.54 4.98
N GLU A 472 -3.12 11.63 5.18
CA GLU A 472 -2.49 11.76 6.50
C GLU A 472 -1.50 12.92 6.49
N PHE A 473 -1.62 13.82 7.46
CA PHE A 473 -0.75 14.99 7.61
C PHE A 473 0.04 14.92 8.91
N ASP A 474 1.29 15.37 8.87
CA ASP A 474 2.14 15.48 10.07
C ASP A 474 1.87 16.77 10.88
N MET A 475 2.56 16.91 12.01
CA MET A 475 2.47 18.07 12.90
C MET A 475 2.80 19.40 12.22
N SER A 476 3.60 19.37 11.15
CA SER A 476 3.94 20.52 10.32
C SER A 476 2.97 20.75 9.16
N SER A 477 1.86 19.99 9.13
CA SER A 477 0.84 19.99 8.08
C SER A 477 1.38 19.54 6.72
N ASN A 478 2.43 18.72 6.69
CA ASN A 478 2.93 18.13 5.45
C ASN A 478 2.19 16.81 5.15
N LEU A 479 1.85 16.59 3.90
CA LEU A 479 1.20 15.36 3.43
C LEU A 479 2.19 14.20 3.51
N ARG A 480 1.86 13.22 4.35
CA ARG A 480 2.67 12.00 4.59
C ARG A 480 2.17 10.81 3.79
N GLN A 481 0.85 10.64 3.72
CA GLN A 481 0.25 9.50 3.04
C GLN A 481 -0.96 9.90 2.22
N LEU A 482 -1.12 9.19 1.11
CA LEU A 482 -2.27 9.26 0.23
C LEU A 482 -2.69 7.84 -0.14
N GLY A 483 -3.99 7.59 -0.16
CA GLY A 483 -4.59 6.33 -0.61
C GLY A 483 -6.02 6.53 -1.10
N ILE A 484 -6.53 5.55 -1.82
CA ILE A 484 -7.88 5.56 -2.42
C ILE A 484 -8.63 4.26 -2.11
N GLN A 485 -9.96 4.34 -2.08
CA GLN A 485 -10.88 3.20 -2.07
C GLN A 485 -11.90 3.35 -3.18
N GLY A 486 -12.28 2.25 -3.80
CA GLY A 486 -13.14 2.31 -4.98
C GLY A 486 -13.42 0.95 -5.60
N PHE A 487 -13.64 0.93 -6.90
CA PHE A 487 -13.95 -0.27 -7.67
C PHE A 487 -13.16 -0.30 -8.98
N GLY A 488 -12.89 -1.51 -9.48
CA GLY A 488 -12.18 -1.70 -10.74
C GLY A 488 -10.71 -1.36 -10.59
N SER A 489 -10.07 -1.87 -9.53
CA SER A 489 -8.62 -1.77 -9.37
C SER A 489 -7.92 -2.31 -10.62
N ASN A 490 -7.14 -1.45 -11.26
CA ASN A 490 -6.40 -1.81 -12.45
C ASN A 490 -4.98 -2.20 -12.06
N GLN A 491 -4.65 -3.49 -12.18
CA GLN A 491 -3.30 -4.03 -11.99
C GLN A 491 -2.39 -3.59 -13.12
N LYS A 492 -1.98 -2.33 -13.13
CA LYS A 492 -0.99 -1.85 -14.10
C LYS A 492 0.40 -2.07 -13.53
N ALA A 493 0.94 -3.25 -13.77
CA ALA A 493 2.40 -3.42 -13.76
C ALA A 493 3.01 -2.49 -14.83
N GLU A 494 4.29 -2.16 -14.69
CA GLU A 494 5.12 -1.54 -15.75
C GLU A 494 4.97 -2.24 -17.13
N GLU A 495 4.44 -3.46 -17.16
CA GLU A 495 4.16 -4.26 -18.35
C GLU A 495 3.19 -3.61 -19.37
N TRP A 496 2.57 -2.46 -19.06
CA TRP A 496 1.71 -1.70 -19.98
C TRP A 496 2.36 -0.44 -20.57
N GLU A 497 3.66 -0.22 -20.34
CA GLU A 497 4.49 0.48 -21.35
C GLU A 497 4.29 -0.13 -22.75
N ARG A 498 3.91 -1.42 -22.79
CA ARG A 498 3.59 -2.21 -23.97
C ARG A 498 2.37 -1.72 -24.79
N ASP A 499 1.46 -0.92 -24.21
CA ASP A 499 0.33 -0.32 -24.94
C ASP A 499 0.62 1.12 -25.43
N GLY A 500 1.88 1.57 -25.33
CA GLY A 500 2.35 2.80 -25.96
C GLY A 500 2.02 4.10 -25.20
N TYR A 501 1.58 4.02 -23.94
CA TYR A 501 1.27 5.21 -23.12
C TYR A 501 2.47 5.78 -22.36
N TYR A 502 3.50 4.98 -22.09
CA TYR A 502 4.79 5.42 -21.53
C TYR A 502 5.92 4.98 -22.46
N LYS A 503 6.62 5.94 -23.05
CA LYS A 503 7.97 5.73 -23.56
C LYS A 503 8.90 6.20 -22.46
N ILE A 504 9.50 5.28 -21.71
CA ILE A 504 10.79 5.59 -21.09
C ILE A 504 11.76 5.82 -22.24
N THR A 505 12.07 7.09 -22.52
CA THR A 505 13.36 7.43 -23.10
C THR A 505 14.37 7.14 -22.02
N ARG A 506 14.92 5.92 -22.00
CA ARG A 506 16.30 5.79 -21.57
C ARG A 506 17.06 6.58 -22.60
N ASP A 507 17.72 7.65 -22.15
CA ASP A 507 18.81 8.20 -22.92
C ASP A 507 19.80 7.05 -23.10
N ASP A 508 19.76 6.44 -24.28
CA ASP A 508 20.86 5.66 -24.82
C ASP A 508 21.99 6.66 -25.12
N ASP A 509 22.53 7.28 -24.08
CA ASP A 509 23.85 7.90 -24.08
C ASP A 509 24.85 6.77 -23.80
N ASP A 510 24.98 5.87 -24.76
CA ASP A 510 26.15 5.00 -24.92
C ASP A 510 26.02 4.33 -26.29
N ASP A 511 26.25 5.13 -27.34
CA ASP A 511 26.82 4.66 -28.61
C ASP A 511 27.20 5.88 -29.46
N ASP A 512 28.45 6.33 -29.32
CA ASP A 512 29.39 6.63 -30.41
C ASP A 512 30.54 7.52 -29.92
N ASP A 513 31.74 6.94 -29.73
CA ASP A 513 33.00 7.35 -30.39
C ASP A 513 34.27 6.88 -29.62
N GLU A 514 34.99 5.96 -30.29
CA GLU A 514 36.36 5.40 -30.10
C GLU A 514 36.55 4.03 -29.42
#